data_AF-A0A957J799-F1
#
_entry.id   AF-A0A957J799-F1
#
_cell.length_a   1.000
_cell.length_b   1.000
_cell.length_c   1.000
_cell.angle_alpha   90.00
_cell.angle_beta   90.00
_cell.angle_gamma   90.00
#
_symmetry.space_group_name_H-M   'P 1'
#
loop_
_entity.id
_entity.type
_entity.pdbx_description
1 polymer ?
#
loop_
_entity_poly.entity_id
_entity_poly.type
_entity_poly.pdbx_seq_one_letter_code
_entity_poly.pdbx_strand_id
1 'polypeptide(L)'
;MKKSNWLRLLTLLLVLAFVMAACSSGTNNSTEPEEETMAENTTAENTTTEEEPMDTAEPTEDMGEMPEVSFAVMPGGALEQAVKGAYAGTTVTVDGAFEGNDADGVKFKESMKAFEEATGITVNYVGSKEFEGSIAIRVGAGDAPDIADFPQPGLFA
;
A
#
# COMPACT_ATOMS: atom_id res chain seq x y z
N MET A 1 10.78 -55.47 -35.88
CA MET A 1 9.73 -54.47 -35.53
C MET A 1 9.24 -53.82 -36.82
N LYS A 2 7.92 -53.74 -37.06
CA LYS A 2 7.37 -53.20 -38.33
C LYS A 2 7.73 -51.72 -38.45
N LYS A 3 8.28 -51.31 -39.60
CA LYS A 3 8.83 -49.95 -39.85
C LYS A 3 7.84 -48.81 -39.51
N SER A 4 6.53 -49.04 -39.64
CA SER A 4 5.52 -48.04 -39.24
C SER A 4 5.35 -47.91 -37.72
N ASN A 5 5.59 -48.97 -36.94
CA ASN A 5 5.56 -48.92 -35.48
C ASN A 5 6.81 -48.23 -34.93
N TRP A 6 7.96 -48.41 -35.61
CA TRP A 6 9.17 -47.63 -35.33
C TRP A 6 8.92 -46.15 -35.61
N LEU A 7 8.36 -45.81 -36.77
CA LEU A 7 8.10 -44.41 -37.14
C LEU A 7 7.10 -43.73 -36.19
N ARG A 8 6.08 -44.46 -35.70
CA ARG A 8 5.16 -44.00 -34.65
C ARG A 8 5.82 -43.79 -33.29
N LEU A 9 6.75 -44.67 -32.90
CA LEU A 9 7.53 -44.48 -31.68
C LEU A 9 8.45 -43.27 -31.78
N LEU A 10 9.06 -43.05 -32.94
CA LEU A 10 10.00 -41.96 -33.17
C LEU A 10 9.29 -40.59 -33.23
N THR A 11 8.08 -40.54 -33.77
CA THR A 11 7.23 -39.34 -33.73
C THR A 11 6.71 -39.04 -32.32
N LEU A 12 6.34 -40.07 -31.56
CA LEU A 12 5.90 -39.88 -30.16
C LEU A 12 7.05 -39.40 -29.25
N LEU A 13 8.28 -39.88 -29.49
CA LEU A 13 9.47 -39.44 -28.77
C LEU A 13 9.86 -38.00 -29.13
N LEU A 14 9.72 -37.62 -30.40
CA LEU A 14 10.00 -36.25 -30.86
C LEU A 14 8.99 -35.22 -30.29
N VAL A 15 7.71 -35.58 -30.20
CA VAL A 15 6.69 -34.73 -29.56
C VAL A 15 6.95 -34.61 -28.05
N LEU A 16 7.34 -35.70 -27.37
CA LEU A 16 7.66 -35.68 -25.94
C LEU A 16 8.89 -34.80 -25.62
N ALA A 17 9.90 -34.79 -26.50
CA ALA A 17 11.06 -33.91 -26.37
C ALA A 17 10.72 -32.43 -26.52
N PHE A 18 9.73 -32.09 -27.37
CA PHE A 18 9.29 -30.71 -27.58
C PHE A 18 8.55 -30.14 -26.35
N VAL A 19 7.84 -30.99 -25.60
CA VAL A 19 7.14 -30.60 -24.35
C VAL A 19 8.13 -30.32 -23.20
N MET A 20 9.27 -30.99 -23.17
CA MET A 20 10.29 -30.81 -22.11
C MET A 20 11.15 -29.54 -22.30
N ALA A 21 11.26 -29.01 -23.53
CA ALA A 21 12.03 -27.80 -23.82
C ALA A 21 11.31 -26.49 -23.40
N ALA A 22 10.01 -26.54 -23.08
CA ALA A 22 9.22 -25.36 -22.68
C ALA A 22 9.28 -25.03 -21.19
N CYS A 23 10.12 -25.72 -20.39
CA CYS A 23 10.39 -25.37 -18.99
C CYS A 23 11.89 -25.18 -18.69
N SER A 24 12.70 -24.86 -19.70
CA SER A 24 14.13 -24.54 -19.51
C SER A 24 14.46 -23.14 -20.04
N SER A 25 13.94 -22.13 -19.36
CA SER A 25 14.58 -20.81 -19.25
C SER A 25 15.33 -20.83 -17.91
N GLY A 26 16.61 -20.56 -17.74
CA GLY A 26 17.70 -20.09 -18.58
C GLY A 26 18.83 -19.72 -17.60
N THR A 27 20.02 -20.25 -17.83
CA THR A 27 21.17 -20.32 -16.91
C THR A 27 22.08 -19.07 -16.96
N ASN A 28 22.96 -18.99 -15.94
CA ASN A 28 24.28 -18.33 -15.87
C ASN A 28 24.25 -16.93 -15.23
N ASN A 29 25.14 -16.54 -14.31
CA ASN A 29 26.54 -16.92 -14.13
C ASN A 29 27.01 -16.57 -12.71
N SER A 30 27.95 -17.36 -12.19
CA SER A 30 28.68 -17.12 -10.95
C SER A 30 29.60 -15.90 -11.09
N THR A 31 29.56 -14.98 -10.13
CA THR A 31 30.67 -14.06 -9.81
C THR A 31 30.49 -13.61 -8.36
N GLU A 32 31.22 -14.26 -7.46
CA GLU A 32 31.76 -13.60 -6.26
C GLU A 32 32.98 -12.81 -6.77
N PRO A 33 33.24 -11.56 -6.31
CA PRO A 33 34.01 -11.45 -5.07
C PRO A 33 33.81 -10.17 -4.24
N GLU A 34 34.40 -10.23 -3.04
CA GLU A 34 34.96 -9.12 -2.23
C GLU A 34 34.02 -8.41 -1.24
N GLU A 35 33.96 -9.04 -0.07
CA GLU A 35 33.79 -8.41 1.23
C GLU A 35 35.15 -7.83 1.66
N GLU A 36 35.38 -6.54 1.44
CA GLU A 36 36.43 -5.69 2.03
C GLU A 36 35.92 -4.23 1.87
N THR A 37 36.06 -3.25 2.76
CA THR A 37 36.76 -3.07 4.02
C THR A 37 36.32 -1.69 4.57
N MET A 38 36.35 -1.53 5.90
CA MET A 38 36.68 -0.33 6.68
C MET A 38 35.91 0.99 6.38
N ALA A 39 35.09 1.48 7.29
CA ALA A 39 35.49 2.31 8.45
C ALA A 39 36.15 3.65 8.07
N GLU A 40 35.59 4.75 8.55
CA GLU A 40 36.26 5.92 9.18
C GLU A 40 35.25 7.10 9.21
N ASN A 41 34.59 7.34 10.34
CA ASN A 41 34.94 8.32 11.37
C ASN A 41 34.69 9.79 10.95
N THR A 42 33.75 10.44 11.64
CA THR A 42 33.98 11.80 12.14
C THR A 42 33.22 11.95 13.45
N THR A 43 33.99 11.99 14.52
CA THR A 43 33.60 12.40 15.88
C THR A 43 34.27 13.74 16.18
N ALA A 44 33.52 14.64 16.85
CA ALA A 44 33.94 15.82 17.62
C ALA A 44 34.69 16.93 16.83
N GLU A 45 34.58 18.22 17.13
CA GLU A 45 34.43 18.94 18.39
C GLU A 45 34.01 20.39 18.01
N ASN A 46 33.24 21.14 18.82
CA ASN A 46 33.74 22.25 19.66
C ASN A 46 32.63 23.34 19.64
N THR A 47 32.17 24.04 20.67
CA THR A 47 32.34 24.06 22.13
C THR A 47 31.29 25.02 22.69
N THR A 48 30.72 24.62 23.83
CA THR A 48 30.20 25.37 24.99
C THR A 48 29.98 26.89 24.89
N THR A 49 28.81 27.36 25.35
CA THR A 49 28.70 28.26 26.54
C THR A 49 27.28 28.19 27.13
N GLU A 50 27.25 28.13 28.45
CA GLU A 50 26.12 27.93 29.37
C GLU A 50 25.57 29.28 29.90
N GLU A 51 24.41 29.17 30.56
CA GLU A 51 23.74 30.10 31.51
C GLU A 51 22.74 31.14 30.96
N GLU A 52 21.44 30.76 31.02
CA GLU A 52 20.31 31.37 31.77
C GLU A 52 20.29 32.91 31.99
N PRO A 53 19.12 33.60 31.97
CA PRO A 53 17.90 33.10 32.60
C PRO A 53 16.56 33.38 31.87
N MET A 54 15.56 32.60 32.28
CA MET A 54 14.14 32.94 32.39
C MET A 54 13.75 34.36 31.95
N ASP A 55 13.04 34.47 30.84
CA ASP A 55 11.96 35.45 30.75
C ASP A 55 10.68 34.74 30.31
N THR A 56 9.62 35.10 31.00
CA THR A 56 8.32 34.46 30.96
C THR A 56 7.64 34.82 29.65
N ALA A 57 7.91 34.06 28.60
CA ALA A 57 7.09 34.09 27.40
C ALA A 57 5.89 33.18 27.64
N GLU A 58 4.73 33.82 27.78
CA GLU A 58 3.41 33.19 27.70
C GLU A 58 3.38 32.16 26.55
N PRO A 59 2.63 31.04 26.68
CA PRO A 59 2.50 30.11 25.58
C PRO A 59 1.76 30.83 24.44
N THR A 60 2.51 31.44 23.54
CA THR A 60 2.04 31.70 22.20
C THR A 60 1.88 30.33 21.59
N GLU A 61 0.65 29.80 21.64
CA GLU A 61 0.25 28.73 20.76
C GLU A 61 0.54 29.20 19.35
N ASP A 62 1.65 28.70 18.81
CA ASP A 62 1.95 28.74 17.39
C ASP A 62 0.87 27.89 16.72
N MET A 63 -0.29 28.52 16.51
CA MET A 63 -1.31 28.03 15.61
C MET A 63 -0.75 28.21 14.21
N GLY A 64 0.17 27.30 13.86
CA GLY A 64 0.70 27.18 12.52
C GLY A 64 -0.44 27.27 11.53
N GLU A 65 -0.23 28.12 10.52
CA GLU A 65 -1.20 28.42 9.48
C GLU A 65 -1.77 27.11 8.93
N MET A 66 -3.06 26.89 9.15
CA MET A 66 -3.69 25.66 8.67
C MET A 66 -3.64 25.66 7.14
N PRO A 67 -3.27 24.54 6.51
CA PRO A 67 -3.28 24.47 5.06
C PRO A 67 -4.70 24.73 4.55
N GLU A 68 -4.82 25.54 3.49
CA GLU A 68 -6.11 25.79 2.85
C GLU A 68 -6.61 24.51 2.17
N VAL A 69 -7.73 23.97 2.68
CA VAL A 69 -8.36 22.75 2.16
C VAL A 69 -9.75 23.05 1.62
N SER A 70 -10.21 22.25 0.64
CA SER A 70 -11.47 22.47 -0.09
C SER A 70 -12.74 22.02 0.66
N PHE A 71 -12.61 21.62 1.93
CA PHE A 71 -13.70 21.15 2.79
C PHE A 71 -13.65 21.82 4.16
N ALA A 72 -14.79 21.86 4.85
CA ALA A 72 -14.88 22.48 6.17
C ALA A 72 -14.17 21.63 7.23
N VAL A 73 -13.27 22.26 7.99
CA VAL A 73 -12.59 21.64 9.13
C VAL A 73 -13.10 22.29 10.42
N MET A 74 -13.67 21.48 11.31
CA MET A 74 -14.10 21.95 12.63
C MET A 74 -12.91 21.94 13.60
N PRO A 75 -12.72 22.99 14.41
CA PRO A 75 -11.61 23.05 15.37
C PRO A 75 -11.77 22.02 16.50
N GLY A 76 -10.65 21.57 17.05
CA GLY A 76 -10.53 20.58 18.13
C GLY A 76 -10.79 19.14 17.72
N GLY A 77 -11.03 18.86 16.44
CA GLY A 77 -11.42 17.53 15.94
C GLY A 77 -10.25 16.70 15.39
N ALA A 78 -10.49 15.39 15.20
CA ALA A 78 -9.53 14.48 14.57
C ALA A 78 -9.19 14.88 13.12
N LEU A 79 -10.15 15.48 12.40
CA LEU A 79 -9.91 15.99 11.04
C LEU A 79 -8.91 17.14 11.03
N GLU A 80 -8.95 18.02 12.03
CA GLU A 80 -7.96 19.11 12.16
C GLU A 80 -6.56 18.54 12.41
N GLN A 81 -6.44 17.53 13.27
CA GLN A 81 -5.18 16.84 13.53
C GLN A 81 -4.64 16.13 12.27
N ALA A 82 -5.53 15.49 11.52
CA ALA A 82 -5.18 14.84 10.26
C ALA A 82 -4.63 15.84 9.23
N VAL A 83 -5.28 16.99 9.07
CA VAL A 83 -4.85 18.07 8.17
C VAL A 83 -3.54 18.72 8.64
N LYS A 84 -3.26 18.73 9.94
CA LYS A 84 -1.95 19.10 10.51
C LYS A 84 -0.88 18.01 10.35
N GLY A 85 -1.21 16.90 9.68
CA GLY A 85 -0.27 15.82 9.34
C GLY A 85 -0.07 14.77 10.42
N ALA A 86 -0.89 14.74 11.49
CA ALA A 86 -0.73 13.79 12.60
C ALA A 86 -0.79 12.31 12.17
N TYR A 87 -1.40 12.03 11.02
CA TYR A 87 -1.57 10.68 10.47
C TYR A 87 -0.99 10.52 9.06
N ALA A 88 -0.13 11.46 8.63
CA ALA A 88 0.49 11.38 7.32
C ALA A 88 1.30 10.08 7.15
N GLY A 89 1.17 9.43 6.01
CA GLY A 89 1.81 8.14 5.71
C GLY A 89 1.08 6.91 6.26
N THR A 90 -0.06 7.08 6.93
CA THR A 90 -0.94 5.96 7.29
C THR A 90 -1.83 5.54 6.13
N THR A 91 -2.31 4.29 6.16
CA THR A 91 -3.25 3.75 5.17
C THR A 91 -4.51 3.30 5.88
N VAL A 92 -5.66 3.72 5.36
CA VAL A 92 -6.99 3.24 5.74
C VAL A 92 -7.51 2.35 4.62
N THR A 93 -7.84 1.11 4.93
CA THR A 93 -8.42 0.15 3.99
C THR A 93 -9.94 0.23 4.04
N VAL A 94 -10.54 0.54 2.89
CA VAL A 94 -11.99 0.59 2.70
C VAL A 94 -12.39 -0.55 1.77
N ASP A 95 -13.36 -1.36 2.20
CA ASP A 95 -13.94 -2.41 1.36
C ASP A 95 -15.41 -2.12 1.08
N GLY A 96 -15.89 -2.47 -0.11
CA GLY A 96 -17.23 -2.10 -0.58
C GLY A 96 -17.60 -2.77 -1.90
N ALA A 97 -18.78 -2.44 -2.44
CA ALA A 97 -19.35 -3.12 -3.60
C ALA A 97 -18.93 -2.57 -4.98
N PHE A 98 -18.27 -1.40 -5.02
CA PHE A 98 -17.74 -0.85 -6.26
C PHE A 98 -16.45 -1.57 -6.63
N GLU A 99 -16.31 -2.02 -7.87
CA GLU A 99 -15.06 -2.60 -8.35
C GLU A 99 -14.11 -1.45 -8.74
N GLY A 100 -12.82 -1.55 -8.38
CA GLY A 100 -11.89 -0.42 -8.48
C GLY A 100 -11.69 0.19 -9.89
N ASN A 101 -12.09 -0.47 -10.96
CA ASN A 101 -12.03 0.02 -12.34
C ASN A 101 -13.41 0.33 -12.94
N ASP A 102 -14.50 0.08 -12.20
CA ASP A 102 -15.83 0.49 -12.63
C ASP A 102 -16.03 2.00 -12.41
N ALA A 103 -17.10 2.54 -12.98
CA ALA A 103 -17.35 3.98 -12.94
C ALA A 103 -17.54 4.52 -11.51
N ASP A 104 -18.05 3.72 -10.58
CA ASP A 104 -18.34 4.16 -9.22
C ASP A 104 -17.11 4.01 -8.32
N GLY A 105 -16.28 2.98 -8.53
CA GLY A 105 -14.98 2.83 -7.89
C GLY A 105 -14.00 3.93 -8.31
N VAL A 106 -14.02 4.35 -9.58
CA VAL A 106 -13.26 5.53 -10.04
C VAL A 106 -13.75 6.79 -9.34
N LYS A 107 -15.06 7.04 -9.28
CA LYS A 107 -15.62 8.21 -8.58
C LYS A 107 -15.29 8.20 -7.09
N PHE A 108 -15.32 7.04 -6.44
CA PHE A 108 -14.92 6.91 -5.04
C PHE A 108 -13.47 7.38 -4.85
N LYS A 109 -12.53 6.81 -5.62
CA LYS A 109 -11.11 7.20 -5.56
C LYS A 109 -10.92 8.68 -5.83
N GLU A 110 -11.60 9.23 -6.83
CA GLU A 110 -11.56 10.66 -7.13
C GLU A 110 -12.08 11.53 -5.98
N SER A 111 -13.16 11.10 -5.32
CA SER A 111 -13.75 11.83 -4.18
C SER A 111 -12.83 11.89 -2.97
N MET A 112 -11.91 10.92 -2.82
CA MET A 112 -10.96 10.86 -1.71
C MET A 112 -9.70 11.69 -1.93
N LYS A 113 -9.35 12.03 -3.18
CA LYS A 113 -8.08 12.73 -3.50
C LYS A 113 -7.83 13.98 -2.67
N ALA A 114 -8.82 14.86 -2.56
CA ALA A 114 -8.65 16.11 -1.80
C ALA A 114 -8.38 15.84 -0.31
N PHE A 115 -8.95 14.77 0.24
CA PHE A 115 -8.69 14.34 1.60
C PHE A 115 -7.28 13.74 1.75
N GLU A 116 -6.88 12.85 0.82
CA GLU A 116 -5.55 12.23 0.83
C GLU A 116 -4.45 13.28 0.68
N GLU A 117 -4.61 14.22 -0.26
CA GLU A 117 -3.68 15.33 -0.48
C GLU A 117 -3.57 16.25 0.74
N ALA A 118 -4.68 16.54 1.41
CA ALA A 118 -4.71 17.43 2.57
C ALA A 118 -4.13 16.80 3.85
N THR A 119 -4.24 15.48 4.01
CA THR A 119 -3.92 14.80 5.27
C THR A 119 -2.68 13.92 5.20
N GLY A 120 -2.25 13.56 3.99
CA GLY A 120 -1.21 12.55 3.75
C GLY A 120 -1.63 11.12 4.09
N ILE A 121 -2.91 10.87 4.41
CA ILE A 121 -3.47 9.54 4.62
C ILE A 121 -3.77 8.92 3.25
N THR A 122 -3.45 7.63 3.08
CA THR A 122 -3.85 6.87 1.89
C THR A 122 -5.16 6.13 2.15
N VAL A 123 -6.16 6.29 1.27
CA VAL A 123 -7.41 5.54 1.29
C VAL A 123 -7.33 4.40 0.28
N ASN A 124 -6.99 3.21 0.76
CA ASN A 124 -6.92 2.01 -0.05
C ASN A 124 -8.31 1.39 -0.22
N TYR A 125 -8.99 1.73 -1.31
CA TYR A 125 -10.27 1.14 -1.68
C TYR A 125 -10.07 -0.20 -2.43
N VAL A 126 -10.47 -1.31 -1.82
CA VAL A 126 -10.31 -2.66 -2.39
C VAL A 126 -11.46 -2.96 -3.35
N GLY A 127 -12.67 -3.10 -2.84
CA GLY A 127 -13.88 -3.10 -3.64
C GLY A 127 -14.09 -4.36 -4.50
N SER A 128 -15.24 -5.03 -4.36
CA SER A 128 -15.57 -6.23 -5.15
C SER A 128 -17.09 -6.40 -5.30
N LYS A 129 -17.52 -6.97 -6.43
CA LYS A 129 -18.93 -7.34 -6.64
C LYS A 129 -19.41 -8.42 -5.68
N GLU A 130 -18.49 -9.17 -5.08
CA GLU A 130 -18.72 -10.22 -4.10
C GLU A 130 -18.55 -9.73 -2.64
N PHE A 131 -18.39 -8.42 -2.41
CA PHE A 131 -18.15 -7.82 -1.10
C PHE A 131 -19.12 -8.34 -0.02
N GLU A 132 -20.44 -8.22 -0.22
CA GLU A 132 -21.44 -8.61 0.80
C GLU A 132 -21.39 -10.11 1.13
N GLY A 133 -20.98 -10.95 0.18
CA GLY A 133 -20.83 -12.39 0.38
C GLY A 133 -19.52 -12.79 1.06
N SER A 134 -18.50 -11.94 1.02
CA SER A 134 -17.14 -12.26 1.47
C SER A 134 -16.72 -11.54 2.76
N ILE A 135 -17.30 -10.37 3.07
CA ILE A 135 -16.87 -9.53 4.21
C ILE A 135 -16.93 -10.25 5.56
N ALA A 136 -18.00 -10.99 5.84
CA ALA A 136 -18.12 -11.74 7.10
C ALA A 136 -17.03 -12.83 7.24
N ILE A 137 -16.64 -13.45 6.12
CA ILE A 137 -15.59 -14.47 6.08
C ILE A 137 -14.23 -13.82 6.34
N ARG A 138 -13.94 -12.69 5.68
CA ARG A 138 -12.69 -11.93 5.88
C ARG A 138 -12.51 -11.48 7.32
N VAL A 139 -13.56 -10.90 7.93
CA VAL A 139 -13.56 -10.51 9.34
C VAL A 139 -13.34 -11.73 10.25
N GLY A 140 -14.05 -12.84 10.01
CA GLY A 140 -13.88 -14.08 10.77
C GLY A 140 -12.49 -14.71 10.64
N ALA A 141 -11.79 -14.44 9.54
CA ALA A 141 -10.42 -14.89 9.29
C ALA A 141 -9.34 -13.95 9.86
N GLY A 142 -9.73 -12.81 10.46
CA GLY A 142 -8.80 -11.81 10.99
C GLY A 142 -8.25 -10.83 9.94
N ASP A 143 -8.85 -10.76 8.75
CA ASP A 143 -8.50 -9.85 7.65
C ASP A 143 -9.62 -8.81 7.45
N ALA A 144 -10.02 -8.13 8.52
CA ALA A 144 -11.06 -7.10 8.45
C ALA A 144 -10.53 -5.80 7.83
N PRO A 145 -11.29 -5.11 6.95
CA PRO A 145 -10.96 -3.75 6.56
C PRO A 145 -11.22 -2.77 7.71
N ASP A 146 -10.63 -1.58 7.63
CA ASP A 146 -10.88 -0.50 8.60
C ASP A 146 -12.31 0.05 8.47
N ILE A 147 -12.81 0.13 7.23
CA ILE A 147 -14.16 0.60 6.91
C ILE A 147 -14.82 -0.36 5.91
N ALA A 148 -16.09 -0.67 6.16
CA ALA A 148 -16.93 -1.46 5.28
C ALA A 148 -18.10 -0.60 4.75
N ASP A 149 -18.09 -0.30 3.44
CA ASP A 149 -19.11 0.48 2.75
C ASP A 149 -20.22 -0.44 2.20
N PHE A 150 -21.27 -0.63 3.01
CA PHE A 150 -22.39 -1.48 2.66
C PHE A 150 -23.39 -0.75 1.74
N PRO A 151 -23.64 -1.25 0.52
CA PRO A 151 -24.65 -0.68 -0.35
C PRO A 151 -26.05 -0.85 0.26
N GLN A 152 -26.93 0.11 -0.03
CA GLN A 152 -28.33 0.10 0.40
C GLN A 152 -29.27 -0.14 -0.80
N PRO A 153 -30.32 -0.96 -0.66
CA PRO A 153 -30.60 -1.84 0.47
C PRO A 153 -29.65 -3.04 0.47
N GLY A 154 -29.12 -3.41 1.63
CA GLY A 154 -28.21 -4.56 1.75
C GLY A 154 -28.93 -5.89 1.54
N LEU A 155 -28.17 -6.92 1.19
CA LEU A 155 -28.63 -8.30 0.95
C LEU A 155 -29.26 -8.96 2.20
N PHE A 156 -29.07 -8.38 3.39
CA PHE A 156 -29.56 -8.89 4.68
C PHE A 156 -30.69 -8.06 5.33
N ALA A 157 -31.44 -7.29 4.54
CA ALA A 157 -32.65 -6.61 5.03
C ALA A 157 -33.71 -7.60 5.58
#